data_AF-A0A9P0K346-F1
#
_entry.id   AF-A0A9P0K346-F1
#
_cell.length_a   1.000
_cell.length_b   1.000
_cell.length_c   1.000
_cell.angle_alpha   90.00
_cell.angle_beta   90.00
_cell.angle_gamma   90.00
#
_symmetry.space_group_name_H-M   'P 1'
#
loop_
_entity.id
_entity.type
_entity.pdbx_description
1 polymer ?
#
loop_
_entity_poly.entity_id
_entity_poly.type
_entity_poly.pdbx_seq_one_letter_code
_entity_poly.pdbx_strand_id
1 'polypeptide(L)'
;MFPTGQKQSVFALEEKDLCHTLPKYVGDFFYDMEKKAKMPVGICPIKRGNYTVENAFIDLEKFKIKMFLEGSFYAKLEFSKGPRTLGCMEDEFKLSPK
;
A
#
# COMPACT_ATOMS: atom_id res chain seq x y z
N MET A 1 17.00 -15.54 22.57
CA MET A 1 16.30 -14.52 23.39
C MET A 1 16.33 -13.24 22.58
N PHE A 2 15.22 -12.91 21.90
CA PHE A 2 15.15 -11.72 21.03
C PHE A 2 14.76 -10.49 21.87
N PRO A 3 15.40 -9.33 21.68
CA PRO A 3 15.14 -8.16 22.51
C PRO A 3 13.74 -7.60 22.21
N THR A 4 12.96 -7.42 23.27
CA THR A 4 11.66 -6.78 23.29
C THR A 4 11.78 -5.29 22.96
N GLY A 5 11.23 -4.85 21.82
CA GLY A 5 10.97 -3.43 21.56
C GLY A 5 11.27 -2.92 20.15
N GLN A 6 11.97 -3.68 19.30
CA GLN A 6 12.25 -3.24 17.94
C GLN A 6 11.21 -3.83 16.97
N LYS A 7 10.32 -2.97 16.44
CA LYS A 7 9.41 -3.34 15.33
C LYS A 7 10.29 -3.72 14.13
N GLN A 8 10.51 -5.02 13.92
CA GLN A 8 11.28 -5.52 12.78
C GLN A 8 10.41 -5.46 11.53
N SER A 9 10.85 -4.72 10.52
CA SER A 9 10.24 -4.77 9.19
C SER A 9 10.42 -6.16 8.62
N VAL A 10 9.31 -6.87 8.42
CA VAL A 10 9.31 -8.21 7.80
C VAL A 10 9.81 -8.13 6.36
N PHE A 11 9.64 -6.98 5.71
CA PHE A 11 10.21 -6.64 4.41
C PHE A 11 10.22 -5.11 4.23
N ALA A 12 11.14 -4.61 3.42
CA ALA A 12 11.16 -3.23 2.96
C ALA A 12 11.19 -3.24 1.42
N LEU A 13 10.27 -2.50 0.80
CA LEU A 13 10.24 -2.31 -0.66
C LEU A 13 10.63 -0.85 -0.93
N GLU A 14 11.81 -0.66 -1.51
CA GLU A 14 12.26 0.64 -1.99
C GLU A 14 12.23 0.63 -3.51
N GLU A 15 11.37 1.47 -4.09
CA GLU A 15 11.19 1.58 -5.53
C GLU A 15 11.08 3.06 -5.91
N LYS A 16 11.48 3.39 -7.14
CA LYS A 16 11.66 4.79 -7.57
C LYS A 16 10.35 5.56 -7.68
N ASP A 17 9.25 4.90 -8.01
CA ASP A 17 7.97 5.56 -8.17
C ASP A 17 6.78 4.63 -7.89
N LEU A 18 5.74 5.21 -7.32
CA LEU A 18 4.52 4.50 -6.94
C LEU A 18 3.73 4.00 -8.15
N CYS A 19 3.86 4.70 -9.29
CA CYS A 19 3.11 4.42 -10.51
C CYS A 19 3.46 3.05 -11.11
N HIS A 20 4.72 2.63 -11.01
CA HIS A 20 5.16 1.29 -11.40
C HIS A 20 5.06 0.29 -10.25
N THR A 21 5.28 0.75 -9.01
CA THR A 21 5.31 -0.12 -7.81
C THR A 21 3.95 -0.71 -7.48
N LEU A 22 2.90 0.10 -7.48
CA LEU A 22 1.56 -0.34 -7.07
C LEU A 22 1.01 -1.41 -8.03
N PRO A 23 1.03 -1.24 -9.37
CA PRO A 23 0.66 -2.32 -10.29
C PRO A 23 1.53 -3.58 -10.20
N LYS A 24 2.82 -3.43 -9.84
CA LYS A 24 3.76 -4.55 -9.72
C LYS A 24 3.47 -5.44 -8.51
N TYR A 25 3.13 -4.85 -7.36
CA TYR A 25 2.99 -5.59 -6.09
C TYR A 25 1.54 -5.71 -5.60
N VAL A 26 0.78 -4.64 -5.74
CA VAL A 26 -0.63 -4.56 -5.33
C VAL A 26 -1.54 -5.02 -6.47
N GLY A 27 -1.10 -4.89 -7.72
CA GLY A 27 -1.78 -5.46 -8.88
C GLY A 27 -3.15 -4.81 -9.11
N ASP A 28 -4.13 -5.64 -9.47
CA ASP A 28 -5.47 -5.20 -9.88
C ASP A 28 -6.23 -4.49 -8.76
N PHE A 29 -5.88 -4.75 -7.50
CA PHE A 29 -6.45 -4.02 -6.37
C PHE A 29 -6.22 -2.51 -6.48
N PHE A 30 -5.04 -2.08 -6.93
CA PHE A 30 -4.76 -0.64 -7.08
C PHE A 30 -5.67 0.00 -8.15
N TYR A 31 -5.87 -0.67 -9.27
CA TYR A 31 -6.77 -0.20 -10.32
C TYR A 31 -8.24 -0.16 -9.89
N ASP A 32 -8.68 -1.15 -9.09
CA ASP A 32 -9.99 -1.14 -8.47
C ASP A 32 -10.15 0.07 -7.54
N MET A 33 -9.08 0.44 -6.82
CA MET A 33 -9.10 1.63 -5.96
C MET A 33 -9.19 2.92 -6.73
N GLU A 34 -8.42 3.08 -7.81
CA GLU A 34 -8.52 4.24 -8.70
C GLU A 34 -9.94 4.38 -9.26
N LYS A 35 -10.55 3.27 -9.69
CA LYS A 35 -11.92 3.25 -10.21
C LYS A 35 -12.94 3.69 -9.14
N LYS A 36 -12.82 3.19 -7.90
CA LYS A 36 -13.68 3.60 -6.78
C LYS A 36 -13.49 5.07 -6.42
N ALA A 37 -12.27 5.58 -6.51
CA ALA A 37 -11.92 6.98 -6.29
C ALA A 37 -12.36 7.92 -7.43
N LYS A 38 -12.98 7.38 -8.51
CA LYS A 38 -13.30 8.10 -9.75
C LYS A 38 -12.06 8.76 -10.38
N MET A 39 -10.91 8.12 -10.22
CA MET A 39 -9.64 8.51 -10.82
C MET A 39 -9.49 7.88 -12.21
N PRO A 40 -8.77 8.54 -13.13
CA PRO A 40 -8.34 7.90 -14.37
C PRO A 40 -7.42 6.72 -14.06
N VAL A 41 -7.82 5.51 -14.46
CA VAL A 41 -7.15 4.25 -14.10
C VAL A 41 -5.82 4.11 -14.85
N GLY A 42 -4.76 3.75 -14.13
CA GLY A 42 -3.41 3.50 -14.68
C GLY A 42 -2.72 4.74 -15.24
N ILE A 43 -3.25 5.93 -14.98
CA ILE A 43 -2.71 7.19 -15.50
C ILE A 43 -1.87 7.87 -14.43
N CYS A 44 -0.60 8.06 -14.77
CA CYS A 44 0.35 8.87 -14.02
C CYS A 44 0.87 10.05 -14.85
N PRO A 45 1.20 11.21 -14.24
CA PRO A 45 1.05 11.51 -12.81
C PRO A 45 -0.41 11.71 -12.39
N ILE A 46 -0.75 11.30 -11.17
CA ILE A 46 -2.06 11.55 -10.57
C ILE A 46 -2.29 13.07 -10.46
N LYS A 47 -3.42 13.56 -10.97
CA LYS A 47 -3.77 14.98 -10.89
C LYS A 47 -4.01 15.39 -9.43
N ARG A 48 -3.76 16.65 -9.10
CA ARG A 48 -4.07 17.15 -7.75
C ARG A 48 -5.59 17.33 -7.63
N GLY A 49 -6.17 16.83 -6.55
CA GLY A 49 -7.60 16.93 -6.29
C GLY A 49 -7.97 16.25 -4.97
N ASN A 50 -9.26 16.31 -4.63
CA ASN A 50 -9.83 15.57 -3.53
C ASN A 50 -10.39 14.25 -4.06
N TYR A 51 -9.86 13.15 -3.55
CA TYR A 51 -10.26 11.81 -3.92
C TYR A 51 -10.87 11.13 -2.71
N THR A 52 -12.02 10.51 -2.91
CA THR A 52 -12.74 9.79 -1.85
C THR A 52 -13.05 8.40 -2.34
N VAL A 53 -12.69 7.42 -1.51
CA VAL A 53 -13.02 6.04 -1.70
C VAL A 53 -14.01 5.65 -0.61
N GLU A 54 -15.16 5.15 -1.01
CA GLU A 54 -16.16 4.61 -0.08
C GLU A 54 -16.28 3.09 -0.28
N ASN A 55 -16.48 2.37 0.83
CA ASN A 55 -16.75 0.93 0.82
C ASN A 55 -15.68 0.13 0.03
N ALA A 56 -14.40 0.38 0.35
CA ALA A 56 -13.29 -0.42 -0.15
C ALA A 56 -13.26 -1.77 0.57
N PHE A 57 -13.10 -2.85 -0.19
CA PHE A 57 -12.81 -4.17 0.36
C PHE A 57 -11.43 -4.56 -0.14
N ILE A 58 -10.51 -4.84 0.79
CA ILE A 58 -9.16 -5.27 0.46
C ILE A 58 -9.21 -6.77 0.22
N ASP A 59 -9.14 -7.14 -1.06
CA ASP A 59 -9.04 -8.53 -1.48
C ASP A 59 -7.56 -8.88 -1.64
N LEU A 60 -6.99 -9.51 -0.60
CA LEU A 60 -5.59 -9.91 -0.58
C LEU A 60 -5.26 -10.98 -1.62
N GLU A 61 -6.24 -11.71 -2.17
CA GLU A 61 -5.98 -12.67 -3.24
C GLU A 61 -5.54 -11.98 -4.55
N LYS A 62 -5.93 -10.72 -4.73
CA LYS A 62 -5.53 -9.89 -5.88
C LYS A 62 -4.12 -9.32 -5.75
N PHE A 63 -3.52 -9.39 -4.57
CA PHE A 63 -2.17 -8.89 -4.37
C PHE A 63 -1.19 -9.86 -5.00
N LYS A 64 -0.21 -9.32 -5.73
CA LYS A 64 0.86 -10.14 -6.32
C LYS A 64 1.87 -10.58 -5.27
N ILE A 65 1.93 -9.89 -4.13
CA ILE A 65 2.68 -10.32 -2.95
C ILE A 65 1.86 -11.37 -2.20
N LYS A 66 2.30 -12.64 -2.23
CA LYS A 66 1.69 -13.76 -1.49
C LYS A 66 2.34 -14.01 -0.12
N MET A 67 3.16 -13.09 0.37
CA MET A 67 3.91 -13.25 1.63
C MET A 67 3.12 -12.83 2.88
N PHE A 68 1.85 -12.45 2.74
CA PHE A 68 1.01 -12.14 3.88
C PHE A 68 0.66 -13.43 4.63
N LEU A 69 1.45 -13.75 5.66
CA LEU A 69 1.14 -14.78 6.63
C LEU A 69 0.06 -14.26 7.60
N GLU A 70 -0.60 -15.17 8.30
CA GLU A 70 -1.46 -14.80 9.42
C GLU A 70 -0.62 -14.09 10.50
N GLY A 71 -1.15 -13.03 11.11
CA GLY A 71 -0.44 -12.30 12.14
C GLY A 71 -0.78 -10.82 12.24
N SER A 72 -0.04 -10.14 13.11
CA SER A 72 -0.11 -8.69 13.30
C SER A 72 1.01 -8.01 12.51
N PHE A 73 0.66 -7.00 11.74
CA PHE A 73 1.56 -6.25 10.89
C PHE A 73 1.52 -4.78 11.25
N TYR A 74 2.70 -4.17 11.16
CA TYR A 74 2.87 -2.73 11.17
C TYR A 74 3.43 -2.32 9.81
N ALA A 75 2.75 -1.43 9.12
CA ALA A 75 3.20 -0.84 7.88
C ALA A 75 3.47 0.65 8.08
N LYS A 76 4.63 1.09 7.57
CA LYS A 76 4.95 2.49 7.42
C LYS A 76 5.13 2.79 5.93
N LEU A 77 4.32 3.70 5.42
CA LEU A 77 4.29 4.09 4.02
C LEU A 77 4.69 5.56 3.93
N GLU A 78 5.82 5.82 3.28
CA GLU A 78 6.29 7.18 3.02
C GLU A 78 6.22 7.48 1.53
N PHE A 79 5.51 8.54 1.17
CA PHE A 79 5.35 8.98 -0.21
C PHE A 79 6.20 10.22 -0.44
N SER A 80 7.10 10.17 -1.42
CA SER A 80 8.04 11.27 -1.71
C SER A 80 8.09 11.59 -3.21
N LYS A 81 8.37 12.85 -3.53
CA LYS A 81 8.67 13.31 -4.89
C LYS A 81 9.98 14.07 -4.88
N GLY A 82 11.06 13.39 -5.26
CA GLY A 82 12.43 13.92 -5.10
C GLY A 82 12.76 14.12 -3.61
N PRO A 83 13.34 15.26 -3.20
CA PRO A 83 13.67 15.51 -1.79
C PRO A 83 12.46 15.86 -0.90
N ARG A 84 11.25 15.95 -1.48
CA ARG A 84 10.05 16.39 -0.77
C ARG A 84 9.15 15.22 -0.40
N THR A 85 8.91 15.03 0.90
CA THR A 85 7.86 14.14 1.41
C THR A 85 6.49 14.73 1.11
N LEU A 86 5.63 13.93 0.49
CA LEU A 86 4.24 14.25 0.17
C LEU A 86 3.30 13.82 1.29
N GLY A 87 3.61 12.71 1.96
CA GLY A 87 2.82 12.18 3.06
C GLY A 87 3.48 10.97 3.71
N CYS A 88 3.03 10.67 4.92
CA CYS A 88 3.40 9.47 5.67
C CYS A 88 2.10 8.84 6.20
N MET A 89 2.02 7.52 6.14
CA MET A 89 0.92 6.74 6.69
C MET A 89 1.51 5.61 7.52
N GLU A 90 0.98 5.42 8.71
CA GLU A 90 1.36 4.34 9.61
C GLU A 90 0.10 3.55 9.95
N ASP A 91 0.11 2.26 9.64
CA ASP A 91 -1.02 1.37 9.81
C ASP A 91 -0.63 0.14 10.64
N GLU A 92 -1.51 -0.25 11.54
CA GLU A 92 -1.45 -1.53 12.24
C GLU A 92 -2.65 -2.37 11.82
N PHE A 93 -2.40 -3.54 11.24
CA PHE A 93 -3.45 -4.44 10.79
C PHE A 93 -3.16 -5.88 11.20
N LYS A 94 -4.24 -6.62 11.50
CA LYS A 94 -4.17 -8.03 11.85
C LYS A 94 -4.82 -8.85 10.74
N LEU A 95 -4.07 -9.78 10.16
CA LEU A 95 -4.57 -10.76 9.22
C LEU A 95 -4.90 -12.04 9.97
N SER A 96 -6.14 -12.50 9.81
CA SER A 96 -6.65 -13.75 10.39
C SER A 96 -7.26 -14.58 9.25
N PRO A 97 -7.22 -15.92 9.34
CA PRO A 97 -7.91 -16.76 8.38
C PRO A 97 -9.41 -16.42 8.40
N LYS A 98 -10.03 -16.49 7.22
CA LYS A 98 -11.48 -16.30 7.04
C LYS A 98 -12.26 -17.48 7.62
#